data_AF-A0AAW1TWG7-F1
#
_entry.id   AF-A0AAW1TWG7-F1
#
_cell.length_a   1.000
_cell.length_b   1.000
_cell.length_c   1.000
_cell.angle_alpha   90.00
_cell.angle_beta   90.00
_cell.angle_gamma   90.00
#
_symmetry.space_group_name_H-M   'P 1'
#
loop_
_entity.id
_entity.type
_entity.pdbx_description
1 polymer ?
#
loop_
_entity_poly.entity_id
_entity_poly.type
_entity_poly.pdbx_seq_one_letter_code
_entity_poly.pdbx_strand_id
1 'polypeptide(L)'
;MSVPSLTNALTAEVLLNGKTEAEKTFLQKVRYAVTNITVEPLILMAVVPSMMNSLATQNLNLEKSCRVNLLYNTTVCDAMISRDLSGYNSDQEAEVQRLVSKMIAIKMSVIGSWPVVLMLFLGAWSDRHGVRKPLFLAPLLGDLIGTIFSLRVLIFS
;
A
#
# COMPACT_ATOMS: atom_id res chain seq x y z
N MET A 1 54.47 30.25 35.70
CA MET A 1 54.34 29.44 34.46
C MET A 1 52.92 28.91 34.44
N SER A 2 52.01 29.73 33.92
CA SER A 2 50.56 29.50 33.88
C SER A 2 50.22 28.49 32.79
N VAL A 3 49.29 27.58 33.07
CA VAL A 3 48.74 26.62 32.11
C VAL A 3 47.40 27.16 31.61
N PRO A 4 47.28 27.65 30.36
CA PRO A 4 46.00 27.97 29.75
C PRO A 4 45.79 27.08 28.53
N SER A 5 45.21 25.88 28.71
CA SER A 5 44.94 24.99 27.56
C SER A 5 43.65 24.15 27.67
N LEU A 6 42.93 24.17 28.80
CA LEU A 6 41.70 23.36 28.97
C LEU A 6 40.40 24.16 28.75
N THR A 7 40.39 25.46 29.04
CA THR A 7 39.21 26.34 28.88
C THR A 7 38.85 26.60 27.41
N ASN A 8 39.85 26.65 26.53
CA ASN A 8 39.64 26.90 25.09
C ASN A 8 39.14 25.67 24.33
N ALA A 9 39.52 24.46 24.78
CA ALA A 9 39.03 23.21 24.20
C ALA A 9 37.57 22.93 24.58
N LEU A 10 37.21 23.13 25.86
CA LEU A 10 35.82 23.00 26.31
C LEU A 10 34.90 24.05 25.67
N THR A 11 35.37 25.29 25.50
CA THR A 11 34.58 26.32 24.81
C THR A 11 34.45 26.03 23.31
N ALA A 12 35.46 25.44 22.66
CA ALA A 12 35.35 24.98 21.28
C ALA A 12 34.33 23.84 21.10
N GLU A 13 34.30 22.85 22.00
CA GLU A 13 33.30 21.77 21.97
C GLU A 13 31.89 22.27 22.25
N VAL A 14 31.70 23.21 23.20
CA VAL A 14 30.39 23.83 23.49
C VAL A 14 29.93 24.73 22.35
N LEU A 15 30.84 25.45 21.67
CA LEU A 15 30.52 26.26 20.49
C LEU A 15 30.20 25.40 19.25
N LEU A 16 30.85 24.25 19.08
CA LEU A 16 30.50 23.30 18.03
C LEU A 16 29.16 22.61 18.31
N ASN A 17 28.89 22.23 19.57
CA ASN A 17 27.61 21.64 19.97
C ASN A 17 26.45 22.66 19.88
N GLY A 18 26.72 23.94 20.20
CA GLY A 18 25.77 25.05 20.03
C GLY A 18 25.50 25.43 18.56
N LYS A 19 26.49 25.30 17.66
CA LYS A 19 26.30 25.54 16.22
C LYS A 19 25.50 24.44 15.53
N THR A 20 25.58 23.18 15.99
CA THR A 20 24.74 22.09 15.47
C THR A 20 23.25 22.26 15.78
N GLU A 21 22.89 23.07 16.79
CA GLU A 21 21.49 23.34 17.16
C GLU A 21 20.92 24.58 16.45
N ALA A 22 21.75 25.47 15.90
CA ALA A 22 21.33 26.81 15.46
C ALA A 22 20.86 26.93 13.99
N GLU A 23 20.98 25.91 13.14
CA GLU A 23 20.27 25.91 11.85
C GLU A 23 20.04 24.49 11.31
N LYS A 24 19.38 23.62 12.09
CA LYS A 24 18.79 22.42 11.48
C LYS A 24 17.67 22.87 10.57
N THR A 25 17.95 23.03 9.27
CA THR A 25 16.97 23.30 8.22
C THR A 25 15.77 22.39 8.44
N PHE A 26 14.54 22.83 8.13
CA PHE A 26 13.33 22.01 8.28
C PHE A 26 13.52 20.58 7.72
N LEU A 27 14.31 20.46 6.65
CA LEU A 27 14.82 19.21 6.07
C LEU A 27 15.56 18.28 7.03
N GLN A 28 16.40 18.78 7.93
CA GLN A 28 17.11 17.97 8.94
C GLN A 28 16.21 17.53 10.09
N LYS A 29 15.24 18.36 10.51
CA LYS A 29 14.22 17.96 11.50
C LYS A 29 13.29 16.89 10.91
N VAL A 30 12.87 17.05 9.65
CA VAL A 30 12.10 16.05 8.91
C VAL A 30 12.93 14.79 8.70
N ARG A 31 14.22 14.90 8.33
CA ARG A 31 15.11 13.74 8.18
C ARG A 31 15.31 13.00 9.50
N TYR A 32 15.44 13.70 10.61
CA TYR A 32 15.54 13.10 11.94
C TYR A 32 14.23 12.41 12.33
N ALA A 33 13.08 13.06 12.13
CA ALA A 33 11.76 12.47 12.36
C ALA A 33 11.52 11.22 11.50
N VAL A 34 11.83 11.26 10.20
CA VAL A 34 11.69 10.13 9.27
C VAL A 34 12.65 8.98 9.61
N THR A 35 13.80 9.27 10.21
CA THR A 35 14.76 8.23 10.63
C THR A 35 14.38 7.60 11.97
N ASN A 36 13.68 8.34 12.85
CA ASN A 36 13.23 7.87 14.17
C ASN A 36 11.78 7.35 14.20
N ILE A 37 10.98 7.58 13.15
CA ILE A 37 9.67 6.95 13.01
C ILE A 37 9.88 5.44 12.87
N THR A 38 9.39 4.71 13.86
CA THR A 38 9.30 3.25 13.81
C THR A 38 8.51 2.83 12.59
N VAL A 39 8.90 1.71 11.99
CA VAL A 39 8.31 1.22 10.73
C VAL A 39 6.91 0.58 10.93
N GLU A 40 6.54 0.27 12.17
CA GLU A 40 5.28 -0.40 12.54
C GLU A 40 4.00 0.45 12.32
N PRO A 41 3.92 1.74 12.70
CA PRO A 41 2.69 2.53 12.53
C PRO A 41 2.35 2.81 11.06
N LEU A 42 3.37 2.94 10.20
CA LEU A 42 3.18 3.26 8.78
C LEU A 42 2.65 2.05 8.00
N ILE A 43 3.15 0.85 8.29
CA ILE A 43 2.63 -0.40 7.72
C ILE A 43 1.18 -0.62 8.16
N LEU A 44 0.89 -0.38 9.44
CA LEU A 44 -0.47 -0.50 9.97
C LEU A 44 -1.45 0.46 9.27
N MET A 45 -1.06 1.72 9.10
CA MET A 45 -1.87 2.71 8.38
C MET A 45 -2.01 2.43 6.88
N ALA A 46 -1.09 1.69 6.25
CA ALA A 46 -1.21 1.30 4.85
C ALA A 46 -2.11 0.06 4.66
N VAL A 47 -2.06 -0.89 5.60
CA VAL A 47 -2.82 -2.16 5.50
C VAL A 47 -4.31 -1.95 5.77
N VAL A 48 -4.68 -1.13 6.77
CA VAL A 48 -6.10 -0.93 7.13
C VAL A 48 -6.95 -0.41 5.95
N PRO A 49 -6.54 0.64 5.21
CA PRO A 49 -7.25 1.10 4.02
C PRO A 49 -7.33 0.04 2.92
N SER A 50 -6.26 -0.76 2.74
CA SER A 50 -6.22 -1.81 1.71
C SER A 50 -7.26 -2.91 1.96
N MET A 51 -7.49 -3.26 3.23
CA MET A 51 -8.50 -4.24 3.62
C MET A 51 -9.92 -3.70 3.40
N MET A 52 -10.16 -2.44 3.78
CA MET A 52 -11.45 -1.78 3.51
C MET A 52 -11.75 -1.71 2.01
N ASN A 53 -10.78 -1.31 1.20
CA ASN A 53 -10.92 -1.26 -0.26
C ASN A 53 -11.19 -2.65 -0.86
N SER A 54 -10.57 -3.70 -0.30
CA SER A 54 -10.80 -5.07 -0.74
C SER A 54 -12.23 -5.55 -0.50
N LEU A 55 -12.83 -5.18 0.64
CA LEU A 55 -14.22 -5.48 0.96
C LEU A 55 -15.20 -4.71 0.08
N ALA A 56 -14.95 -3.42 -0.17
CA ALA A 56 -15.77 -2.62 -1.08
C ALA A 56 -15.73 -3.18 -2.51
N THR A 57 -14.53 -3.55 -2.98
CA THR A 57 -14.33 -4.11 -4.33
C THR A 57 -15.10 -5.42 -4.53
N GLN A 58 -15.21 -6.28 -3.52
CA GLN A 58 -15.96 -7.53 -3.63
C GLN A 58 -17.46 -7.29 -3.86
N ASN A 59 -18.05 -6.34 -3.13
CA ASN A 59 -19.48 -6.01 -3.27
C ASN A 59 -19.76 -5.33 -4.62
N LEU A 60 -18.92 -4.38 -5.03
CA LEU A 60 -19.08 -3.69 -6.32
C LEU A 60 -18.86 -4.62 -7.52
N ASN A 61 -17.95 -5.58 -7.42
CA ASN A 61 -17.72 -6.55 -8.50
C ASN A 61 -18.93 -7.47 -8.71
N LEU A 62 -19.67 -7.81 -7.64
CA LEU A 62 -20.87 -8.62 -7.73
C LEU A 62 -22.00 -7.86 -8.46
N GLU A 63 -22.24 -6.61 -8.06
CA GLU A 63 -23.22 -5.73 -8.69
C GLU A 63 -22.94 -5.52 -10.19
N LYS A 64 -21.69 -5.21 -10.54
CA LYS A 64 -21.28 -5.00 -11.94
C LYS A 64 -21.33 -6.28 -12.77
N SER A 65 -20.96 -7.43 -12.20
CA SER A 65 -21.02 -8.70 -12.91
C SER A 65 -22.47 -9.06 -13.26
N CYS A 66 -23.40 -8.87 -12.31
CA CYS A 66 -24.82 -9.13 -12.51
C CYS A 66 -25.46 -8.20 -13.55
N ARG A 67 -25.19 -6.89 -13.46
CA ARG A 67 -25.87 -5.88 -14.29
C ARG A 67 -25.25 -5.67 -15.67
N VAL A 68 -23.92 -5.70 -15.78
CA VAL A 68 -23.19 -5.31 -17.01
C VAL A 68 -22.70 -6.53 -17.79
N ASN A 69 -22.28 -7.61 -17.13
CA ASN A 69 -21.81 -8.81 -17.82
C ASN A 69 -22.95 -9.76 -18.19
N LEU A 70 -23.90 -10.00 -17.28
CA LEU A 70 -25.02 -10.94 -17.48
C LEU A 70 -26.34 -10.29 -17.89
N LEU A 71 -26.43 -8.95 -17.80
CA LEU A 71 -27.63 -8.17 -18.18
C LEU A 71 -28.93 -8.64 -17.49
N TYR A 72 -28.84 -9.11 -16.24
CA TYR A 72 -30.02 -9.48 -15.47
C TYR A 72 -30.82 -8.24 -15.00
N ASN A 73 -32.10 -8.46 -14.68
CA ASN A 73 -33.00 -7.41 -14.22
C ASN A 73 -32.54 -6.83 -12.86
N THR A 74 -32.74 -5.53 -12.63
CA THR A 74 -32.21 -4.85 -11.44
C THR A 74 -32.75 -5.44 -10.14
N THR A 75 -34.01 -5.89 -10.15
CA THR A 75 -34.64 -6.56 -8.99
C THR A 75 -33.95 -7.87 -8.60
N VAL A 76 -33.45 -8.62 -9.58
CA VAL A 76 -32.74 -9.90 -9.38
C VAL A 76 -31.34 -9.64 -8.83
N CYS A 77 -30.65 -8.60 -9.32
CA CYS A 77 -29.34 -8.21 -8.79
C CYS A 77 -29.44 -7.61 -7.38
N ASP A 78 -30.45 -6.79 -7.10
CA ASP A 78 -30.68 -6.21 -5.77
C ASP A 78 -31.01 -7.29 -4.73
N ALA A 79 -31.79 -8.31 -5.12
CA ALA A 79 -32.05 -9.49 -4.29
C ALA A 79 -30.76 -10.30 -3.98
N MET A 80 -29.84 -10.40 -4.94
CA MET A 80 -28.54 -11.05 -4.70
C MET A 80 -27.64 -10.24 -3.75
N ILE A 81 -27.66 -8.91 -3.82
CA ILE A 81 -26.88 -8.03 -2.92
C ILE A 81 -27.46 -8.05 -1.50
N SER A 82 -28.79 -8.05 -1.37
CA SER A 82 -29.49 -8.11 -0.07
C SER A 82 -29.59 -9.53 0.51
N ARG A 83 -29.11 -10.55 -0.23
CA ARG A 83 -29.19 -11.98 0.11
C ARG A 83 -30.63 -12.48 0.29
N ASP A 84 -31.56 -11.95 -0.50
CA ASP A 84 -32.93 -12.42 -0.58
C ASP A 84 -33.06 -13.61 -1.54
N LEU A 85 -33.08 -14.82 -0.96
CA LEU A 85 -33.20 -16.10 -1.67
C LEU A 85 -34.51 -16.25 -2.46
N SER A 86 -35.50 -15.37 -2.25
CA SER A 86 -36.78 -15.42 -2.97
C SER A 86 -36.75 -14.69 -4.32
N GLY A 87 -35.73 -13.85 -4.56
CA GLY A 87 -35.64 -12.98 -5.73
C GLY A 87 -34.82 -13.51 -6.91
N TYR A 88 -34.22 -14.70 -6.81
CA TYR A 88 -33.39 -15.29 -7.87
C TYR A 88 -33.35 -16.82 -7.80
N ASN A 89 -32.98 -17.46 -8.92
CA ASN A 89 -32.83 -18.92 -9.00
C ASN A 89 -31.39 -19.35 -8.72
N SER A 90 -31.19 -20.59 -8.24
CA SER A 90 -29.87 -21.17 -7.96
C SER A 90 -28.94 -21.18 -9.18
N ASP A 91 -29.48 -21.37 -10.38
CA ASP A 91 -28.69 -21.39 -11.62
C ASP A 91 -28.10 -20.00 -11.95
N GLN A 92 -28.86 -18.94 -11.70
CA GLN A 92 -28.42 -17.55 -11.90
C GLN A 92 -27.35 -17.16 -10.88
N GLU A 93 -27.51 -17.59 -9.63
CA GLU A 93 -26.50 -17.40 -8.59
C GLU A 93 -25.19 -18.10 -8.96
N ALA A 94 -25.26 -19.35 -9.41
CA ALA A 94 -24.10 -20.14 -9.82
C ALA A 94 -23.33 -19.49 -10.98
N GLU A 95 -24.03 -18.89 -11.94
CA GLU A 95 -23.42 -18.23 -13.10
C GLU A 95 -22.67 -16.95 -12.69
N VAL A 96 -23.30 -16.10 -11.86
CA VAL A 96 -22.67 -14.88 -11.30
C VAL A 96 -21.46 -15.26 -10.45
N GLN A 97 -21.60 -16.23 -9.55
CA GLN A 97 -20.51 -16.69 -8.70
C GLN A 97 -19.36 -17.29 -9.50
N ARG A 98 -19.64 -18.00 -10.60
CA ARG A 98 -18.60 -18.55 -11.48
C ARG A 98 -17.82 -17.44 -12.18
N LEU A 99 -18.50 -16.39 -12.65
CA LEU A 99 -17.85 -15.22 -13.26
C LEU A 99 -17.00 -14.45 -12.25
N VAL A 100 -17.55 -14.14 -11.08
CA VAL A 100 -16.82 -13.47 -9.99
C VAL A 100 -15.62 -14.29 -9.54
N SER A 101 -15.80 -15.61 -9.38
CA SER A 101 -14.74 -16.53 -8.96
C SER A 101 -13.61 -16.61 -10.00
N LYS A 102 -13.92 -16.59 -11.30
CA LYS A 102 -12.89 -16.52 -12.35
C LYS A 102 -12.09 -15.22 -12.27
N MET A 103 -12.75 -14.08 -12.07
CA MET A 103 -12.06 -12.79 -11.93
C MET A 103 -11.17 -12.75 -10.69
N ILE A 104 -11.66 -13.27 -9.55
CA ILE A 104 -10.88 -13.37 -8.32
C ILE A 104 -9.72 -14.36 -8.50
N ALA A 105 -9.93 -15.51 -9.14
CA ALA A 105 -8.89 -16.52 -9.34
C ALA A 105 -7.70 -15.96 -10.14
N ILE A 106 -7.96 -15.26 -11.25
CA ILE A 106 -6.92 -14.61 -12.04
C ILE A 106 -6.23 -13.53 -11.20
N LYS A 107 -7.01 -12.69 -10.49
CA LYS A 107 -6.48 -11.65 -9.62
C LYS A 107 -5.55 -12.21 -8.54
N MET A 108 -5.94 -13.29 -7.87
CA MET A 108 -5.13 -13.93 -6.83
C MET A 108 -3.87 -14.58 -7.39
N SER A 109 -3.93 -15.13 -8.60
CA SER A 109 -2.75 -15.67 -9.28
C SER A 109 -1.73 -14.56 -9.58
N VAL A 110 -2.17 -13.42 -10.09
CA VAL A 110 -1.30 -12.28 -10.43
C VAL A 110 -0.76 -11.61 -9.17
N ILE A 111 -1.63 -11.33 -8.20
CA ILE A 111 -1.25 -10.68 -6.94
C ILE A 111 -0.46 -11.62 -6.02
N GLY A 112 -0.57 -12.94 -6.15
CA GLY A 112 0.20 -13.89 -5.34
C GLY A 112 1.60 -14.15 -5.88
N SER A 113 1.74 -14.29 -7.21
CA SER A 113 3.02 -14.59 -7.84
C SER A 113 3.99 -13.40 -7.81
N TRP A 114 3.49 -12.20 -8.08
CA TRP A 114 4.28 -10.97 -8.18
C TRP A 114 5.04 -10.59 -6.88
N PRO A 115 4.41 -10.51 -5.70
CA PRO A 115 5.08 -10.14 -4.46
C PRO A 115 6.00 -11.24 -3.94
N VAL A 116 5.78 -12.52 -4.25
CA VAL A 116 6.71 -13.60 -3.83
C VAL A 116 8.06 -13.41 -4.51
N VAL A 117 8.06 -13.14 -5.81
CA VAL A 117 9.29 -12.85 -6.56
C VAL A 117 9.95 -11.58 -6.01
N LEU A 118 9.18 -10.50 -5.84
CA LEU A 118 9.72 -9.25 -5.31
C LEU A 118 10.23 -9.37 -3.87
N MET A 119 9.56 -10.11 -2.99
CA MET A 119 10.00 -10.34 -1.61
C MET A 119 11.29 -11.15 -1.55
N LEU A 120 11.49 -12.14 -2.42
CA LEU A 120 12.74 -12.90 -2.46
C LEU A 120 13.93 -12.03 -2.91
N PHE A 121 13.75 -11.19 -3.94
CA PHE A 121 14.80 -10.29 -4.42
C PHE A 121 15.05 -9.11 -3.47
N LEU A 122 13.99 -8.43 -3.04
CA LEU A 122 14.09 -7.27 -2.13
C LEU A 122 14.50 -7.69 -0.72
N GLY A 123 14.10 -8.88 -0.26
CA GLY A 123 14.54 -9.45 1.01
C GLY A 123 16.06 -9.69 1.03
N ALA A 124 16.58 -10.37 0.00
CA ALA A 124 18.03 -10.60 -0.13
C ALA A 124 18.84 -9.30 -0.34
N TRP A 125 18.26 -8.30 -1.01
CA TRP A 125 18.89 -7.00 -1.20
C TRP A 125 18.90 -6.15 0.08
N SER A 126 17.77 -6.14 0.80
CA SER A 126 17.59 -5.42 2.07
C SER A 126 18.55 -5.93 3.13
N ASP A 127 18.76 -7.25 3.20
CA ASP A 127 19.70 -7.86 4.14
C ASP A 127 21.14 -7.36 3.92
N ARG A 128 21.57 -7.25 2.65
CA ARG A 128 22.91 -6.75 2.31
C ARG A 128 23.11 -5.26 2.51
N HIS A 129 22.08 -4.43 2.37
CA HIS A 129 22.21 -2.97 2.44
C HIS A 129 21.85 -2.39 3.81
N GLY A 130 21.31 -3.20 4.75
CA GLY A 130 20.98 -2.77 6.12
C GLY A 130 19.94 -1.64 6.19
N VAL A 131 19.29 -1.30 5.07
CA VAL A 131 18.32 -0.21 4.96
C VAL A 131 16.92 -0.80 4.80
N ARG A 132 15.99 -0.38 5.66
CA ARG A 132 14.58 -0.82 5.65
C ARG A 132 13.69 -0.03 4.65
N LYS A 133 14.27 0.99 4.02
CA LYS A 133 13.65 1.87 3.02
C LYS A 133 13.04 1.18 1.79
N PRO A 134 13.62 0.13 1.16
CA PRO A 134 13.01 -0.59 0.03
C PRO A 134 11.62 -1.17 0.34
N LEU A 135 11.38 -1.57 1.59
CA LEU A 135 10.11 -2.17 1.96
C LEU A 135 8.94 -1.17 1.84
N PHE A 136 9.20 0.13 2.02
CA PHE A 136 8.23 1.20 1.78
C PHE A 136 8.11 1.61 0.31
N LEU A 137 9.17 1.41 -0.47
CA LEU A 137 9.14 1.69 -1.91
C LEU A 137 8.29 0.68 -2.68
N ALA A 138 8.16 -0.56 -2.19
CA ALA A 138 7.37 -1.60 -2.85
C ALA A 138 5.87 -1.23 -3.01
N PRO A 139 5.14 -0.78 -1.96
CA PRO A 139 3.78 -0.29 -2.10
C PRO A 139 3.66 0.93 -3.03
N LEU A 140 4.56 1.91 -2.88
CA LEU A 140 4.58 3.13 -3.69
C LEU A 140 4.78 2.84 -5.18
N LEU A 141 5.71 1.93 -5.52
CA LEU A 141 5.93 1.51 -6.89
C LEU A 141 4.72 0.75 -7.45
N GLY A 142 4.07 -0.07 -6.62
CA GLY A 142 2.83 -0.77 -6.99
C GLY A 142 1.71 0.20 -7.40
N ASP A 143 1.49 1.25 -6.61
CA ASP A 143 0.46 2.27 -6.90
C ASP A 143 0.79 3.09 -8.15
N LEU A 144 2.05 3.45 -8.35
CA LEU A 144 2.49 4.16 -9.57
C LEU A 144 2.29 3.30 -10.82
N ILE A 145 2.63 2.01 -10.76
CA ILE A 145 2.44 1.09 -11.88
C ILE A 145 0.94 0.89 -12.15
N GLY A 146 0.12 0.72 -11.10
CA GLY A 146 -1.32 0.52 -11.22
C GLY A 146 -2.06 1.72 -11.82
N THR A 147 -1.68 2.95 -11.43
CA THR A 147 -2.25 4.19 -11.99
C THR A 147 -1.88 4.36 -13.46
N ILE A 148 -0.62 4.12 -13.82
CA ILE A 148 -0.17 4.19 -15.22
C ILE A 148 -0.90 3.14 -16.07
N PHE A 149 -1.04 1.91 -15.59
CA PHE A 149 -1.76 0.86 -16.30
C PHE A 149 -3.24 1.21 -16.49
N SER A 150 -3.91 1.69 -15.44
CA SER A 150 -5.33 2.08 -15.50
C SER A 150 -5.57 3.23 -16.49
N LEU A 151 -4.68 4.23 -16.51
CA LEU A 151 -4.73 5.33 -17.47
C LEU A 151 -4.57 4.84 -18.91
N ARG A 152 -3.67 3.89 -19.16
CA ARG A 152 -3.49 3.29 -20.49
C ARG A 152 -4.72 2.50 -20.95
N VAL A 153 -5.40 1.80 -20.04
CA VAL A 153 -6.64 1.07 -20.35
C VAL A 153 -7.79 2.03 -20.64
N LEU A 154 -7.92 3.14 -19.90
CA LEU A 154 -8.97 4.15 -20.15
C LEU A 154 -8.78 4.94 -21.44
N ILE A 155 -7.54 5.18 -21.89
CA ILE A 155 -7.28 5.87 -23.17
C ILE A 155 -7.59 4.97 -24.37
N PHE A 156 -7.57 3.65 -24.18
CA PHE A 156 -7.77 2.65 -25.24
C PHE A 156 -9.18 2.04 -25.26
N SER A 157 -9.97 2.23 -24.20
CA SER A 157 -11.37 1.78 -24.08
C SER A 157 -12.35 2.88 -24.43
#